data_AF-A0A0L0W1Z4-F1
#
_entry.id   AF-A0A0L0W1Z4-F1
#
_cell.length_a   1.000
_cell.length_b   1.000
_cell.length_c   1.000
_cell.angle_alpha   90.00
_cell.angle_beta   90.00
_cell.angle_gamma   90.00
#
_symmetry.space_group_name_H-M   'P 1'
#
loop_
_entity.id
_entity.type
_entity.pdbx_description
1 polymer ?
#
loop_
_entity_poly.entity_id
_entity_poly.type
_entity_poly.pdbx_seq_one_letter_code
_entity_poly.pdbx_strand_id
1 'polypeptide(L)'
;MSSMIHAVIDSVLPTKPQPVVPNDGLIRAMDLSFIGLILTLLALLLITNGNLHVLALMLVAVCLWTSVRWFVAELARMNHLNKPISISIDDTLSNNDKLKSN
;
A
#
# COMPACT_ATOMS: atom_id res chain seq x y z
N MET A 1 21.09 29.26 11.16
CA MET A 1 20.54 28.00 11.70
C MET A 1 19.08 27.75 11.32
N SER A 2 18.33 28.75 10.84
CA SER A 2 16.92 28.61 10.38
C SER A 2 16.74 27.83 9.05
N SER A 3 17.80 27.65 8.26
CA SER A 3 17.73 26.97 6.94
C SER A 3 17.56 25.44 7.04
N MET A 4 18.16 24.81 8.06
CA MET A 4 18.09 23.33 8.21
C MET A 4 16.72 22.85 8.72
N ILE A 5 16.09 23.62 9.61
CA ILE A 5 14.71 23.34 10.06
C ILE A 5 13.70 23.57 8.93
N HIS A 6 13.89 24.56 8.05
CA HIS A 6 13.04 24.73 6.87
C HIS A 6 13.19 23.57 5.87
N ALA A 7 14.39 23.05 5.67
CA ALA A 7 14.62 21.87 4.81
C ALA A 7 14.01 20.59 5.39
N VAL A 8 14.03 20.42 6.72
CA VAL A 8 13.31 19.34 7.41
C VAL A 8 11.80 19.52 7.24
N ILE A 9 11.27 20.73 7.42
CA ILE A 9 9.83 21.02 7.27
C ILE A 9 9.36 20.77 5.83
N ASP A 10 10.14 21.17 4.82
CA ASP A 10 9.83 20.92 3.40
C ASP A 10 9.93 19.42 3.03
N SER A 11 10.81 18.66 3.71
CA SER A 11 10.93 17.21 3.55
C SER A 11 9.83 16.42 4.26
N VAL A 12 9.31 16.92 5.38
CA VAL A 12 8.21 16.31 6.15
C VAL A 12 6.84 16.65 5.52
N LEU A 13 6.72 17.83 4.92
CA LEU A 13 5.55 18.29 4.18
C LEU A 13 5.91 18.58 2.71
N PRO A 14 6.09 17.55 1.87
CA PRO A 14 6.37 17.77 0.46
C PRO A 14 5.20 18.53 -0.19
N THR A 15 5.44 19.79 -0.56
CA THR A 15 4.46 20.64 -1.27
C THR A 15 4.21 20.14 -2.70
N LYS A 16 5.08 19.25 -3.20
CA LYS A 16 4.97 18.65 -4.53
C LYS A 16 4.16 17.35 -4.42
N PRO A 17 3.04 17.20 -5.15
CA PRO A 17 2.34 15.92 -5.28
C PRO A 17 3.30 14.92 -5.92
N GLN A 18 3.94 14.09 -5.09
CA GLN A 18 4.74 12.99 -5.59
C GLN A 18 3.76 11.97 -6.17
N PRO A 19 3.98 11.47 -7.40
CA PRO A 19 3.23 10.32 -7.87
C PRO A 19 3.60 9.17 -6.93
N VAL A 20 2.68 8.82 -6.03
CA VAL A 20 2.78 7.62 -5.20
C VAL A 20 2.64 6.46 -6.17
N VAL A 21 3.74 6.10 -6.83
CA VAL A 21 3.85 4.83 -7.52
C VAL A 21 3.69 3.77 -6.44
N PRO A 22 2.65 2.91 -6.51
CA PRO A 22 2.55 1.78 -5.60
C PRO A 22 3.86 1.00 -5.71
N ASN A 23 4.70 1.09 -4.69
CA ASN A 23 5.97 0.38 -4.69
C ASN A 23 5.66 -1.05 -4.23
N ASP A 24 5.43 -1.93 -5.21
CA ASP A 24 5.17 -3.35 -4.97
C ASP A 24 6.20 -3.98 -4.02
N GLY A 25 7.44 -3.47 -4.04
CA GLY A 25 8.50 -3.85 -3.11
C GLY A 25 8.20 -3.56 -1.64
N LEU A 26 7.58 -2.42 -1.31
CA LEU A 26 7.23 -2.08 0.09
C LEU A 26 6.07 -2.94 0.57
N ILE A 27 5.06 -3.12 -0.27
CA ILE A 27 3.91 -4.00 0.03
C ILE A 27 4.41 -5.42 0.30
N ARG A 28 5.36 -5.90 -0.53
CA ARG A 28 5.97 -7.21 -0.36
C ARG A 28 6.86 -7.31 0.88
N ALA A 29 7.63 -6.28 1.21
CA ALA A 29 8.45 -6.24 2.42
C ALA A 29 7.59 -6.27 3.69
N MET A 30 6.45 -5.58 3.67
CA MET A 30 5.46 -5.56 4.74
C MET A 30 4.83 -6.95 4.94
N ASP A 31 4.36 -7.58 3.85
CA ASP A 31 3.82 -8.95 3.86
C ASP A 31 4.86 -9.94 4.42
N LEU A 32 6.13 -9.82 4.02
CA LEU A 32 7.23 -10.67 4.47
C LEU A 32 7.50 -10.54 5.98
N SER A 33 7.51 -9.31 6.50
CA SER A 33 7.76 -9.03 7.92
C SER A 33 6.68 -9.67 8.80
N PHE A 34 5.42 -9.50 8.40
CA PHE A 34 4.33 -10.12 9.13
C PHE A 34 4.29 -11.64 8.98
N ILE A 35 4.70 -12.23 7.84
CA ILE A 35 4.76 -13.69 7.66
C ILE A 35 5.81 -14.25 8.62
N GLY A 36 6.94 -13.55 8.73
CA GLY A 36 8.01 -13.85 9.67
C GLY A 36 7.44 -13.86 11.09
N LEU A 37 6.74 -12.80 11.49
CA LEU A 37 6.15 -12.67 12.82
C LEU A 37 5.13 -13.78 13.15
N ILE A 38 4.24 -14.13 12.22
CA ILE A 38 3.28 -15.23 12.41
C ILE A 38 4.04 -16.56 12.53
N LEU A 39 5.09 -16.79 11.73
CA LEU A 39 5.90 -18.00 11.81
C LEU A 39 6.64 -18.11 13.15
N THR A 40 7.20 -17.00 13.66
CA THR A 40 7.86 -16.99 14.98
C THR A 40 6.85 -17.26 16.10
N LEU A 41 5.66 -16.67 16.03
CA LEU A 41 4.62 -16.94 17.02
C LEU A 41 4.10 -18.38 16.94
N LEU A 42 3.97 -18.96 15.74
CA LEU A 42 3.62 -20.36 15.56
C LEU A 42 4.68 -21.27 16.19
N ALA A 43 5.97 -21.01 15.95
CA ALA A 43 7.06 -21.75 16.54
C ALA A 43 7.06 -21.67 18.07
N LEU A 44 6.82 -20.47 18.63
CA LEU A 44 6.67 -20.27 20.07
C LEU A 44 5.40 -20.91 20.64
N LEU A 45 4.30 -20.96 19.88
CA LEU A 45 3.07 -21.63 20.31
C LEU A 45 3.30 -23.14 20.50
N LEU A 46 4.01 -23.76 19.55
CA LEU A 46 4.39 -25.17 19.62
C LEU A 46 5.34 -25.44 20.81
N ILE A 47 6.31 -24.55 21.06
CA ILE A 47 7.26 -24.73 22.19
C ILE A 47 6.57 -24.56 23.55
N THR A 48 5.55 -23.71 23.65
CA THR A 48 4.95 -23.28 24.93
C THR A 48 3.74 -24.13 25.36
N ASN A 49 3.37 -25.18 24.60
CA ASN A 49 2.27 -26.10 24.96
C ASN A 49 0.90 -25.42 25.17
N GLY A 50 0.58 -24.38 24.38
CA GLY A 50 -0.78 -23.81 24.35
C GLY A 50 -1.14 -22.90 25.52
N ASN A 51 -0.20 -22.08 26.01
CA ASN A 51 -0.49 -21.06 27.02
C ASN A 51 -1.35 -19.92 26.43
N LEU A 52 -2.42 -19.52 27.13
CA LEU A 52 -3.40 -18.49 26.70
C LEU A 52 -2.71 -17.19 26.25
N HIS A 53 -1.59 -16.84 26.87
CA HIS A 53 -0.80 -15.67 26.51
C HIS A 53 -0.32 -15.71 25.06
N VAL A 54 0.13 -16.86 24.57
CA VAL A 54 0.64 -17.03 23.20
C VAL A 54 -0.52 -17.02 22.19
N LEU A 55 -1.70 -17.51 22.58
CA LEU A 55 -2.92 -17.42 21.78
C LEU A 55 -3.34 -15.95 21.57
N ALA A 56 -3.26 -15.12 22.61
CA ALA A 56 -3.57 -13.69 22.52
C ALA A 56 -2.60 -12.96 21.57
N LEU A 57 -1.30 -13.25 21.67
CA LEU A 57 -0.29 -12.69 20.74
C LEU A 57 -0.56 -13.11 19.29
N MET A 58 -0.95 -14.37 19.07
CA MET A 58 -1.29 -14.86 17.73
C MET A 58 -2.53 -14.16 17.15
N LEU A 59 -3.57 -13.97 17.96
CA LEU A 59 -4.78 -13.25 17.55
C LEU A 59 -4.47 -11.80 17.17
N VAL A 60 -3.67 -11.09 17.98
CA VAL A 60 -3.27 -9.71 17.70
C VAL A 60 -2.46 -9.62 16.41
N ALA A 61 -1.56 -10.58 16.15
CA ALA A 61 -0.79 -10.62 14.90
C ALA A 61 -1.69 -10.75 13.65
N VAL A 62 -2.70 -11.63 13.70
CA VAL A 62 -3.67 -11.81 12.60
C VAL A 62 -4.57 -10.59 12.43
N CYS A 63 -5.01 -9.98 13.53
CA CYS A 63 -5.76 -8.72 13.49
C CYS A 63 -4.95 -7.59 12.84
N LEU A 64 -3.67 -7.43 13.21
CA LEU A 64 -2.81 -6.43 12.58
C LEU A 64 -2.56 -6.72 11.11
N TRP A 65 -2.29 -7.97 10.73
CA TRP A 65 -2.14 -8.36 9.33
C TRP A 65 -3.36 -7.91 8.50
N THR A 66 -4.55 -8.23 8.99
CA THR A 66 -5.81 -7.91 8.32
C THR A 66 -6.01 -6.40 8.21
N SER A 67 -5.76 -5.66 9.30
CA SER A 67 -5.86 -4.20 9.32
C SER A 67 -4.93 -3.56 8.29
N VAL A 68 -3.72 -4.10 8.13
CA VAL A 68 -2.72 -3.58 7.20
C VAL A 68 -3.07 -3.92 5.74
N ARG A 69 -3.51 -5.16 5.44
CA ARG A 69 -3.98 -5.51 4.09
C ARG A 69 -5.17 -4.66 3.65
N TRP A 70 -6.11 -4.40 4.57
CA TRP A 70 -7.25 -3.53 4.29
C TRP A 70 -6.79 -2.09 4.06
N PHE A 71 -5.85 -1.57 4.87
CA PHE A 71 -5.29 -0.25 4.69
C PHE A 71 -4.60 -0.07 3.33
N VAL A 72 -3.79 -1.04 2.88
CA VAL A 72 -3.16 -0.99 1.55
C VAL A 72 -4.20 -1.04 0.42
N ALA A 73 -5.23 -1.88 0.55
CA ALA A 73 -6.32 -1.92 -0.42
C ALA A 73 -7.06 -0.58 -0.50
N GLU A 74 -7.27 0.07 0.65
CA GLU A 74 -7.91 1.38 0.73
C GLU A 74 -7.03 2.50 0.16
N LEU A 75 -5.72 2.47 0.41
CA LEU A 75 -4.77 3.38 -0.26
C LEU A 75 -4.78 3.19 -1.78
N ALA A 76 -4.81 1.94 -2.26
CA ALA A 76 -4.91 1.64 -3.68
C ALA A 76 -6.24 2.13 -4.28
N ARG A 77 -7.34 2.04 -3.53
CA ARG A 77 -8.64 2.60 -3.90
C ARG A 77 -8.60 4.12 -4.00
N MET A 78 -7.97 4.80 -3.06
CA MET A 78 -7.83 6.27 -3.15
C MET A 78 -6.91 6.70 -4.30
N ASN A 79 -5.83 5.95 -4.54
CA ASN A 79 -4.90 6.22 -5.64
C ASN A 79 -5.54 5.95 -7.01
N HIS A 80 -6.34 4.88 -7.16
CA HIS A 80 -7.04 4.61 -8.42
C HIS A 80 -8.07 5.68 -8.78
N LEU A 81 -8.54 6.44 -7.78
CA LEU A 81 -9.54 7.49 -7.95
C LEU A 81 -8.87 8.78 -8.43
N ASN A 82 -7.57 8.92 -8.16
CA ASN A 82 -6.72 9.99 -8.62
C ASN A 82 -5.99 9.65 -9.94
N LYS A 83 -6.09 8.41 -10.45
CA LYS A 83 -5.81 8.17 -11.88
C LYS A 83 -6.89 8.94 -12.62
N PRO A 84 -6.57 10.03 -13.37
CA PRO A 84 -7.58 10.66 -14.20
C PRO A 84 -8.19 9.53 -15.02
N ILE A 85 -9.52 9.39 -14.95
CA ILE A 85 -10.27 8.60 -15.91
C ILE A 85 -9.76 9.09 -17.26
N SER A 86 -8.86 8.32 -17.88
CA SER A 86 -8.57 8.39 -19.29
C SER A 86 -9.85 7.87 -19.92
N ILE A 87 -10.88 8.73 -19.92
CA ILE A 87 -12.01 8.64 -20.82
C ILE A 87 -11.37 8.29 -22.15
N SER A 88 -11.75 7.12 -22.67
CA SER A 88 -11.29 6.57 -23.92
C SER A 88 -11.51 7.59 -25.04
N ILE A 89 -10.57 8.52 -25.22
CA ILE A 89 -10.48 9.36 -26.42
C ILE A 89 -9.92 8.51 -27.58
N ASP A 90 -9.42 7.32 -27.29
CA ASP A 90 -8.94 6.35 -28.28
C ASP A 90 -10.05 5.81 -29.20
N ASP A 91 -11.26 5.59 -28.67
CA ASP A 91 -12.41 5.11 -29.48
C ASP A 91 -12.98 6.21 -30.41
N THR A 92 -12.83 7.49 -30.05
CA THR A 92 -13.37 8.60 -30.86
C THR A 92 -12.44 9.08 -31.97
N LEU A 93 -11.12 8.88 -31.91
CA LEU A 93 -10.22 9.25 -33.02
C LEU A 93 -10.26 8.23 -34.17
N SER A 94 -10.44 6.94 -33.87
CA SER A 94 -10.46 5.88 -34.89
C SER A 94 -11.63 6.02 -35.89
N ASN A 95 -12.78 6.53 -35.46
CA ASN A 95 -13.97 6.65 -36.33
C ASN A 95 -13.91 7.88 -37.25
N ASN A 96 -13.32 8.99 -36.80
CA ASN A 96 -13.28 10.25 -37.55
C ASN A 96 -12.24 10.25 -38.70
N ASP A 97 -11.15 9.49 -38.58
CA ASP A 97 -10.17 9.32 -39.67
C ASP A 97 -10.72 8.46 -40.82
N LYS A 98 -11.68 7.57 -40.54
CA LYS A 98 -12.33 6.75 -41.57
C LYS A 98 -13.36 7.53 -42.40
N LEU A 99 -13.91 8.62 -41.85
CA LEU A 99 -14.91 9.45 -42.52
C LEU A 99 -14.31 10.60 -43.35
N LYS A 100 -13.06 11.00 -43.08
CA LYS A 100 -12.34 12.04 -43.84
C LYS A 100 -11.47 11.49 -44.99
N SER A 101 -11.61 10.20 -45.29
CA SER A 101 -10.99 9.50 -46.41
C SER A 101 -12.06 8.84 -47.30
N ASN A 102 -13.16 9.54 -47.55
CA ASN A 102 -14.13 9.28 -48.63
C ASN A 102 -14.62 10.60 -49.21
#